data_AF-A0A2E9R3A6-F1
#
_entry.id   AF-A0A2E9R3A6-F1
#
_cell.length_a   1.000
_cell.length_b   1.000
_cell.length_c   1.000
_cell.angle_alpha   90.00
_cell.angle_beta   90.00
_cell.angle_gamma   90.00
#
_symmetry.space_group_name_H-M   'P 1'
#
loop_
_entity.id
_entity.type
_entity.pdbx_description
1 polymer ?
#
loop_
_entity_poly.entity_id
_entity_poly.type
_entity_poly.pdbx_seq_one_letter_code
_entity_poly.pdbx_strand_id
1 'polypeptide(L)'
;MKRVLCGLICLCLCVVSTTHTQAAKRRRSWSGKRTGISAIRRSAKRVTLMRWVYRIRLGSARLQRIAGRQLAQMRETRSIPYMLGLLHMKEAKMRRGGVLALMAWRLPWSVDAIRPLLRDADLGVRLAAIEALGVLKDQASSRLLLRRVKVGSVAEKIAALRALSAIGDPSVLRDLPTHKGRLAVVTSLAKASLGDKVSQQWWAARVWTQPRLGKQLGRWPGAWSASLLRKGLMSPVRKKRIFAVRWMKMRYEKARAGNFRKACQIRRLTSYTCNSIRAYLRMGPPSKVDVPRPFFLMKKNALSSALSNIHTTHKNRQARLQAISARMLGTPYQLDALGEGPHGQYDKDPIFSFKRLDCVTFLEESVALGQHSGLKRAIAYTQTLRYIKGMVGYRFRRHLPMAQWIPGLIRKKVFVDITRRVGGTDTRTLVKVISRRSYAARSARRFVRRMGARRLVKGTFKLPYLSLQDAIKHHNKIPVGAIISMLRPSKPYSPGQIFHQGLIVRLKQGLHIRHATKVWGGIVDTPLRWYLRSLLRYRRPVLGIHLLQHRTQP
;
A
#
# COMPACT_ATOMS: atom_id res chain seq x y z
N MET A 1 28.60 24.88 -5.87
CA MET A 1 29.16 24.76 -4.50
C MET A 1 28.02 24.78 -3.47
N LYS A 2 28.07 23.84 -2.50
CA LYS A 2 27.50 23.78 -1.11
C LYS A 2 26.25 24.64 -0.77
N ARG A 3 25.08 24.02 -0.49
CA ARG A 3 24.44 23.78 0.87
C ARG A 3 23.63 25.02 1.36
N VAL A 4 22.44 25.01 1.98
CA VAL A 4 21.78 24.10 2.95
C VAL A 4 20.27 24.48 3.14
N LEU A 5 19.51 23.50 3.66
CA LEU A 5 18.17 23.44 4.29
C LEU A 5 17.40 24.75 4.60
N CYS A 6 16.06 24.72 4.45
CA CYS A 6 15.06 24.42 5.50
C CYS A 6 13.65 24.86 5.04
N GLY A 7 12.57 24.24 5.52
CA GLY A 7 11.19 24.65 5.19
C GLY A 7 10.14 23.54 5.31
N LEU A 8 10.21 22.76 6.38
CA LEU A 8 9.14 21.89 6.87
C LEU A 8 8.65 22.53 8.18
N ILE A 9 7.32 22.58 8.35
CA ILE A 9 6.56 22.98 9.56
C ILE A 9 5.87 24.36 9.44
N CYS A 10 4.53 24.33 9.30
CA CYS A 10 3.57 25.27 9.94
C CYS A 10 2.18 24.62 9.82
N LEU A 11 1.86 23.67 10.70
CA LEU A 11 1.02 23.80 11.91
C LEU A 11 -0.33 24.51 11.71
N CYS A 12 -1.39 23.72 11.86
CA CYS A 12 -2.70 24.17 12.31
C CYS A 12 -2.57 24.87 13.66
N LEU A 13 -3.13 26.08 13.77
CA LEU A 13 -3.72 26.68 14.98
C LEU A 13 -4.51 27.93 14.56
N CYS A 14 -5.36 28.42 15.47
CA CYS A 14 -6.32 29.54 15.39
C CYS A 14 -7.74 29.11 14.93
N VAL A 15 -8.85 29.35 15.65
CA VAL A 15 -9.15 30.34 16.70
C VAL A 15 -10.21 29.77 17.66
N VAL A 16 -10.05 29.97 18.98
CA VAL A 16 -11.15 30.26 19.91
C VAL A 16 -10.66 31.44 20.75
N SER A 17 -11.46 32.51 20.76
CA SER A 17 -11.19 33.81 21.36
C SER A 17 -11.35 33.81 22.89
N THR A 18 -10.37 34.44 23.53
CA THR A 18 -10.41 35.35 24.71
C THR A 18 -11.35 35.05 25.88
N THR A 19 -10.77 34.83 27.07
CA THR A 19 -10.63 35.85 28.15
C THR A 19 -9.81 35.32 29.35
N HIS A 20 -8.93 36.19 29.85
CA HIS A 20 -8.36 36.36 31.21
C HIS A 20 -7.77 35.20 32.04
N THR A 21 -6.44 35.24 32.12
CA THR A 21 -5.56 35.18 33.32
C THR A 21 -6.15 34.79 34.68
N GLN A 22 -5.61 33.74 35.31
CA GLN A 22 -4.81 33.84 36.55
C GLN A 22 -4.21 32.48 36.98
N ALA A 23 -3.18 32.57 37.80
CA ALA A 23 -2.20 31.56 38.19
C ALA A 23 -2.74 30.40 39.06
N ALA A 24 -2.06 29.25 39.01
CA ALA A 24 -1.68 28.48 40.21
C ALA A 24 -0.81 27.26 39.84
N LYS A 25 0.46 27.29 40.28
CA LYS A 25 1.33 26.13 40.43
C LYS A 25 0.66 25.12 41.39
N ARG A 26 0.37 23.90 40.93
CA ARG A 26 0.24 22.73 41.83
C ARG A 26 1.03 21.55 41.29
N ARG A 27 2.13 21.25 42.00
CA ARG A 27 2.81 19.94 41.98
C ARG A 27 1.77 18.86 42.31
N ARG A 28 1.60 17.87 41.43
CA ARG A 28 0.89 16.63 41.77
C ARG A 28 1.75 15.42 41.48
N SER A 29 1.85 14.61 42.52
CA SER A 29 2.68 13.44 42.72
C SER A 29 2.44 12.35 41.68
N TRP A 30 3.52 11.62 41.40
CA TRP A 30 3.59 10.55 40.43
C TRP A 30 3.20 9.23 41.12
N SER A 31 1.92 8.86 41.09
CA SER A 31 1.51 7.50 41.42
C SER A 31 0.35 7.04 40.52
N GLY A 32 0.48 5.85 39.92
CA GLY A 32 -0.55 5.23 39.09
C GLY A 32 -0.24 5.14 37.59
N LYS A 33 0.81 4.39 37.20
CA LYS A 33 0.98 3.89 35.82
C LYS A 33 -0.14 2.91 35.46
N ARG A 34 -1.31 3.41 35.02
CA ARG A 34 -2.28 2.62 34.28
C ARG A 34 -1.81 2.48 32.83
N THR A 35 -1.49 1.25 32.45
CA THR A 35 -0.91 0.88 31.15
C THR A 35 -1.76 1.40 29.97
N GLY A 36 -1.12 2.10 29.03
CA GLY A 36 -1.77 2.76 27.88
C GLY A 36 -2.48 1.85 26.87
N ILE A 37 -2.71 0.58 27.18
CA ILE A 37 -3.43 -0.38 26.31
C ILE A 37 -4.95 -0.31 26.55
N SER A 38 -5.40 -0.07 27.78
CA SER A 38 -6.84 0.07 28.10
C SER A 38 -7.43 1.39 27.61
N ALA A 39 -6.66 2.49 27.69
CA ALA A 39 -7.04 3.80 27.18
C ALA A 39 -7.17 3.82 25.63
N ILE A 40 -6.34 3.05 24.92
CA ILE A 40 -6.44 2.90 23.45
C ILE A 40 -7.73 2.16 23.07
N ARG A 41 -8.16 1.17 23.86
CA ARG A 41 -9.37 0.37 23.61
C ARG A 41 -10.66 1.19 23.70
N ARG A 42 -10.75 2.16 24.62
CA ARG A 42 -11.92 3.06 24.75
C ARG A 42 -11.99 4.18 23.69
N SER A 43 -10.88 4.52 23.02
CA SER A 43 -10.86 5.54 21.94
C SER A 43 -11.18 5.01 20.53
N ALA A 44 -11.42 3.70 20.40
CA ALA A 44 -11.62 3.03 19.11
C ALA A 44 -12.84 3.54 18.32
N LYS A 45 -13.80 4.23 18.97
CA LYS A 45 -14.98 4.82 18.30
C LYS A 45 -14.68 6.03 17.40
N ARG A 46 -13.44 6.58 17.33
CA ARG A 46 -13.15 7.81 16.55
C ARG A 46 -11.89 7.79 15.65
N VAL A 47 -11.18 6.68 15.51
CA VAL A 47 -9.94 6.66 14.69
C VAL A 47 -10.24 6.24 13.25
N THR A 48 -10.21 7.21 12.33
CA THR A 48 -10.42 6.97 10.90
C THR A 48 -9.27 6.15 10.27
N LEU A 49 -9.57 5.32 9.27
CA LEU A 49 -8.61 4.60 8.43
C LEU A 49 -7.40 5.48 8.05
N MET A 50 -7.69 6.71 7.61
CA MET A 50 -6.67 7.66 7.18
C MET A 50 -5.68 7.99 8.29
N ARG A 51 -6.11 8.12 9.54
CA ARG A 51 -5.20 8.42 10.67
C ARG A 51 -4.15 7.32 10.85
N TRP A 52 -4.53 6.05 10.66
CA TRP A 52 -3.57 4.95 10.71
C TRP A 52 -2.67 4.90 9.47
N VAL A 53 -3.23 5.10 8.28
CA VAL A 53 -2.46 5.14 7.03
C VAL A 53 -1.41 6.25 7.06
N TYR A 54 -1.74 7.44 7.56
CA TYR A 54 -0.77 8.54 7.74
C TYR A 54 0.33 8.20 8.76
N ARG A 55 0.01 7.49 9.84
CA ARG A 55 1.02 7.01 10.81
C ARG A 55 1.99 6.00 10.18
N ILE A 56 1.53 5.17 9.25
CA ILE A 56 2.40 4.28 8.48
C ILE A 56 3.28 5.09 7.53
N ARG A 57 2.69 6.04 6.81
CA ARG A 57 3.42 6.87 5.84
C ARG A 57 4.50 7.74 6.49
N LEU A 58 4.16 8.44 7.57
CA LEU A 58 4.97 9.51 8.15
C LEU A 58 5.56 9.18 9.53
N GLY A 59 5.23 8.04 10.12
CA GLY A 59 5.68 7.67 11.47
C GLY A 59 7.14 7.18 11.55
N SER A 60 7.67 7.11 12.77
CA SER A 60 8.93 6.39 13.05
C SER A 60 8.77 4.89 12.81
N ALA A 61 9.87 4.14 12.68
CA ALA A 61 9.81 2.69 12.47
C ALA A 61 9.01 1.95 13.56
N ARG A 62 9.01 2.45 14.80
CA ARG A 62 8.20 1.93 15.90
C ARG A 62 6.70 2.19 15.66
N LEU A 63 6.34 3.44 15.33
CA LEU A 63 4.95 3.81 15.06
C LEU A 63 4.40 3.11 13.82
N GLN A 64 5.20 2.94 12.77
CA GLN A 64 4.87 2.20 11.56
C GLN A 64 4.47 0.75 11.87
N ARG A 65 5.27 0.05 12.69
CA ARG A 65 4.96 -1.32 13.14
C ARG A 65 3.68 -1.38 13.96
N ILE A 66 3.47 -0.42 14.87
CA ILE A 66 2.27 -0.37 15.71
C ILE A 66 1.04 -0.16 14.82
N ALA A 67 1.06 0.84 13.95
CA ALA A 67 -0.04 1.17 13.06
C ALA A 67 -0.39 0.01 12.11
N GLY A 68 0.62 -0.63 11.51
CA GLY A 68 0.42 -1.81 10.66
C GLY A 68 -0.25 -2.98 11.40
N ARG A 69 0.22 -3.29 12.63
CA ARG A 69 -0.41 -4.33 13.46
C ARG A 69 -1.84 -3.99 13.86
N GLN A 70 -2.12 -2.73 14.19
CA GLN A 70 -3.47 -2.30 14.53
C GLN A 70 -4.43 -2.47 13.35
N LEU A 71 -4.03 -2.05 12.14
CA LEU A 71 -4.85 -2.24 10.94
C LEU A 71 -5.11 -3.72 10.63
N ALA A 72 -4.10 -4.58 10.77
CA ALA A 72 -4.25 -6.02 10.59
C ALA A 72 -5.18 -6.64 11.66
N GLN A 73 -5.06 -6.23 12.93
CA GLN A 73 -5.93 -6.68 14.03
C GLN A 73 -7.39 -6.27 13.83
N MET A 74 -7.62 -5.06 13.33
CA MET A 74 -8.96 -4.57 12.98
C MET A 74 -9.49 -5.17 11.67
N ARG A 75 -8.67 -5.96 10.94
CA ARG A 75 -8.97 -6.47 9.60
C ARG A 75 -9.41 -5.38 8.62
N GLU A 76 -8.79 -4.21 8.72
CA GLU A 76 -9.04 -3.07 7.85
C GLU A 76 -8.38 -3.24 6.46
N THR A 77 -8.90 -4.13 5.62
CA THR A 77 -8.29 -4.53 4.33
C THR A 77 -8.19 -3.37 3.34
N ARG A 78 -9.03 -2.33 3.47
CA ARG A 78 -8.97 -1.09 2.66
C ARG A 78 -7.64 -0.35 2.82
N SER A 79 -6.87 -0.66 3.86
CA SER A 79 -5.55 -0.07 4.09
C SER A 79 -4.44 -0.70 3.24
N ILE A 80 -4.62 -1.92 2.74
CA ILE A 80 -3.60 -2.67 1.98
C ILE A 80 -3.17 -1.94 0.70
N PRO A 81 -4.07 -1.38 -0.13
CA PRO A 81 -3.69 -0.64 -1.33
C PRO A 81 -2.78 0.56 -1.04
N TYR A 82 -3.02 1.24 0.09
CA TYR A 82 -2.14 2.33 0.54
C TYR A 82 -0.73 1.80 0.85
N MET A 83 -0.63 0.67 1.56
CA MET A 83 0.66 0.09 1.92
C MET A 83 1.45 -0.38 0.69
N LEU A 84 0.76 -0.92 -0.32
CA LEU A 84 1.34 -1.29 -1.61
C LEU A 84 1.88 -0.06 -2.35
N GLY A 85 1.09 1.01 -2.45
CA GLY A 85 1.53 2.25 -3.07
C GLY A 85 2.74 2.87 -2.36
N LEU A 86 2.80 2.78 -1.02
CA LEU A 86 3.93 3.28 -0.23
C LEU A 86 5.28 2.62 -0.61
N LEU A 87 5.29 1.40 -1.13
CA LEU A 87 6.51 0.70 -1.57
C LEU A 87 7.21 1.40 -2.74
N HIS A 88 6.49 2.27 -3.47
CA HIS A 88 6.98 2.96 -4.66
C HIS A 88 7.25 4.45 -4.43
N MET A 89 7.16 4.91 -3.18
CA MET A 89 7.39 6.31 -2.83
C MET A 89 8.88 6.67 -2.89
N LYS A 90 9.17 7.92 -3.24
CA LYS A 90 10.54 8.45 -3.32
C LYS A 90 11.26 8.38 -1.97
N GLU A 91 10.56 8.70 -0.88
CA GLU A 91 11.13 8.74 0.45
C GLU A 91 11.22 7.34 1.08
N ALA A 92 12.44 6.93 1.47
CA ALA A 92 12.70 5.62 2.08
C ALA A 92 11.84 5.33 3.32
N LYS A 93 11.57 6.36 4.13
CA LYS A 93 10.69 6.25 5.30
C LYS A 93 9.30 5.73 4.94
N MET A 94 8.75 6.15 3.80
CA MET A 94 7.44 5.72 3.33
C MET A 94 7.48 4.26 2.85
N ARG A 95 8.50 3.89 2.05
CA ARG A 95 8.71 2.50 1.60
C ARG A 95 8.86 1.53 2.77
N ARG A 96 9.68 1.88 3.76
CA ARG A 96 9.83 1.12 5.01
C ARG A 96 8.50 0.95 5.74
N GLY A 97 7.69 2.01 5.80
CA GLY A 97 6.36 1.97 6.39
C GLY A 97 5.45 0.97 5.69
N GLY A 98 5.41 0.99 4.35
CA GLY A 98 4.67 0.04 3.53
C GLY A 98 5.07 -1.41 3.82
N VAL A 99 6.38 -1.71 3.82
CA VAL A 99 6.91 -3.05 4.12
C VAL A 99 6.50 -3.54 5.50
N LEU A 100 6.74 -2.72 6.54
CA LEU A 100 6.45 -3.09 7.93
C LEU A 100 4.95 -3.31 8.17
N ALA A 101 4.10 -2.58 7.44
CA ALA A 101 2.66 -2.74 7.53
C ALA A 101 2.17 -3.99 6.78
N LEU A 102 2.65 -4.25 5.56
CA LEU A 102 2.32 -5.47 4.81
C LEU A 102 2.78 -6.74 5.53
N MET A 103 3.95 -6.70 6.17
CA MET A 103 4.43 -7.77 7.03
C MET A 103 3.43 -8.15 8.14
N ALA A 104 2.70 -7.17 8.68
CA ALA A 104 1.70 -7.42 9.72
C ALA A 104 0.46 -8.14 9.19
N TRP A 105 0.11 -7.92 7.92
CA TRP A 105 -1.03 -8.54 7.25
C TRP A 105 -0.81 -10.01 6.89
N ARG A 106 0.44 -10.40 6.65
CA ARG A 106 0.82 -11.79 6.36
C ARG A 106 0.14 -12.39 5.12
N LEU A 107 -0.06 -11.56 4.11
CA LEU A 107 -0.64 -11.99 2.84
C LEU A 107 0.43 -12.75 2.06
N PRO A 108 0.22 -14.02 1.66
CA PRO A 108 1.24 -14.80 0.96
C PRO A 108 1.76 -14.11 -0.30
N TRP A 109 0.89 -13.48 -1.08
CA TRP A 109 1.29 -12.77 -2.31
C TRP A 109 2.04 -11.45 -2.06
N SER A 110 2.08 -10.93 -0.83
CA SER A 110 2.83 -9.70 -0.52
C SER A 110 4.34 -9.88 -0.63
N VAL A 111 4.83 -11.13 -0.61
CA VAL A 111 6.24 -11.46 -0.85
C VAL A 111 6.70 -10.95 -2.20
N ASP A 112 5.87 -11.04 -3.24
CA ASP A 112 6.22 -10.62 -4.61
C ASP A 112 6.39 -9.09 -4.70
N ALA A 113 5.66 -8.33 -3.87
CA ALA A 113 5.80 -6.88 -3.76
C ALA A 113 6.99 -6.45 -2.90
N ILE A 114 7.34 -7.24 -1.87
CA ILE A 114 8.41 -6.91 -0.91
C ILE A 114 9.79 -7.35 -1.42
N ARG A 115 9.90 -8.48 -2.12
CA ARG A 115 11.16 -9.07 -2.59
C ARG A 115 12.07 -8.09 -3.36
N PRO A 116 11.57 -7.23 -4.26
CA PRO A 116 12.41 -6.23 -4.94
C PRO A 116 13.12 -5.26 -3.98
N LEU A 117 12.54 -4.98 -2.81
CA LEU A 117 13.09 -4.04 -1.82
C LEU A 117 14.29 -4.58 -1.04
N LEU A 118 14.69 -5.85 -1.27
CA LEU A 118 16.00 -6.35 -0.84
C LEU A 118 17.17 -5.62 -1.52
N ARG A 119 16.91 -4.96 -2.65
CA ARG A 119 17.89 -4.17 -3.42
C ARG A 119 17.67 -2.65 -3.28
N ASP A 120 16.84 -2.24 -2.33
CA ASP A 120 16.55 -0.81 -2.11
C ASP A 120 17.83 -0.03 -1.75
N ALA A 121 17.94 1.21 -2.23
CA ALA A 121 19.08 2.07 -1.92
C ALA A 121 19.22 2.34 -0.42
N ASP A 122 18.10 2.44 0.32
CA ASP A 122 18.10 2.72 1.75
C ASP A 122 18.24 1.45 2.60
N LEU A 123 19.21 1.45 3.52
CA LEU A 123 19.47 0.34 4.44
C LEU A 123 18.24 0.01 5.31
N GLY A 124 17.51 1.03 5.79
CA GLY A 124 16.34 0.84 6.64
C GLY A 124 15.19 0.13 5.92
N VAL A 125 15.04 0.36 4.61
CA VAL A 125 14.10 -0.37 3.75
C VAL A 125 14.55 -1.81 3.53
N ARG A 126 15.84 -2.03 3.19
CA ARG A 126 16.38 -3.40 3.02
C ARG A 126 16.22 -4.25 4.28
N LEU A 127 16.53 -3.70 5.45
CA LEU A 127 16.35 -4.39 6.73
C LEU A 127 14.88 -4.73 7.01
N ALA A 128 13.95 -3.84 6.68
CA ALA A 128 12.53 -4.12 6.81
C ALA A 128 12.06 -5.22 5.84
N ALA A 129 12.58 -5.23 4.61
CA ALA A 129 12.28 -6.28 3.62
C ALA A 129 12.81 -7.65 4.07
N ILE A 130 14.05 -7.71 4.57
CA ILE A 130 14.64 -8.93 5.15
C ILE A 130 13.79 -9.44 6.32
N GLU A 131 13.43 -8.56 7.27
CA GLU A 131 12.56 -8.93 8.40
C GLU A 131 11.21 -9.46 7.92
N ALA A 132 10.59 -8.78 6.95
CA ALA A 132 9.30 -9.15 6.41
C ALA A 132 9.31 -10.52 5.74
N LEU A 133 10.28 -10.81 4.88
CA LEU A 133 10.39 -12.10 4.19
C LEU A 133 10.63 -13.25 5.18
N GLY A 134 11.42 -13.02 6.23
CA GLY A 134 11.57 -13.98 7.34
C GLY A 134 10.26 -14.24 8.09
N VAL A 135 9.49 -13.20 8.38
CA VAL A 135 8.17 -13.32 9.05
C VAL A 135 7.13 -14.00 8.17
N LEU A 136 7.19 -13.77 6.85
CA LEU A 136 6.32 -14.38 5.85
C LEU A 136 6.73 -15.82 5.48
N LYS A 137 7.90 -16.27 5.96
CA LYS A 137 8.48 -17.60 5.69
C LYS A 137 8.62 -17.89 4.19
N ASP A 138 9.05 -16.90 3.42
CA ASP A 138 9.22 -17.04 1.96
C ASP A 138 10.47 -17.85 1.60
N GLN A 139 10.32 -19.16 1.42
CA GLN A 139 11.42 -20.06 1.01
C GLN A 139 12.06 -19.63 -0.32
N ALA A 140 11.28 -19.10 -1.27
CA ALA A 140 11.81 -18.60 -2.54
C ALA A 140 12.81 -17.44 -2.38
N SER A 141 12.83 -16.78 -1.20
CA SER A 141 13.80 -15.72 -0.89
C SER A 141 15.05 -16.21 -0.16
N SER A 142 15.17 -17.48 0.23
CA SER A 142 16.31 -18.00 1.00
C SER A 142 17.66 -17.72 0.31
N ARG A 143 17.77 -18.00 -0.99
CA ARG A 143 18.99 -17.71 -1.77
C ARG A 143 19.32 -16.22 -1.85
N LEU A 144 18.30 -15.35 -1.93
CA LEU A 144 18.50 -13.89 -1.94
C LEU A 144 18.97 -13.38 -0.57
N LEU A 145 18.45 -13.95 0.52
CA LEU A 145 18.87 -13.64 1.88
C LEU A 145 20.29 -14.15 2.16
N LEU A 146 20.65 -15.34 1.67
CA LEU A 146 22.01 -15.87 1.76
C LEU A 146 23.02 -14.92 1.09
N ARG A 147 22.70 -14.36 -0.09
CA ARG A 147 23.54 -13.32 -0.71
C ARG A 147 23.73 -12.12 0.22
N ARG A 148 22.68 -11.67 0.94
CA ARG A 148 22.79 -10.59 1.95
C ARG A 148 23.68 -10.96 3.13
N VAL A 149 23.74 -12.25 3.52
CA VAL A 149 24.69 -12.73 4.55
C VAL A 149 26.14 -12.61 4.06
N LYS A 150 26.40 -12.90 2.79
CA LYS A 150 27.76 -12.85 2.22
C LYS A 150 28.27 -11.41 2.06
N VAL A 151 27.49 -10.55 1.39
CA VAL A 151 27.97 -9.22 0.95
C VAL A 151 27.33 -8.02 1.68
N GLY A 152 26.34 -8.24 2.57
CA GLY A 152 25.63 -7.14 3.23
C GLY A 152 26.44 -6.46 4.34
N SER A 153 25.97 -5.29 4.77
CA SER A 153 26.46 -4.64 6.00
C SER A 153 26.26 -5.56 7.22
N VAL A 154 26.98 -5.31 8.33
CA VAL A 154 26.83 -6.10 9.58
C VAL A 154 25.36 -6.20 10.02
N ALA A 155 24.60 -5.11 9.90
CA ALA A 155 23.17 -5.09 10.21
C ALA A 155 22.36 -6.00 9.27
N GLU A 156 22.64 -5.98 7.97
CA GLU A 156 22.00 -6.85 6.97
C GLU A 156 22.36 -8.32 7.19
N LYS A 157 23.62 -8.64 7.48
CA LYS A 157 24.07 -10.01 7.79
C LYS A 157 23.29 -10.58 8.96
N ILE A 158 23.19 -9.82 10.06
CA ILE A 158 22.43 -10.24 11.25
C ILE A 158 20.95 -10.40 10.93
N ALA A 159 20.35 -9.46 10.19
CA ALA A 159 18.94 -9.52 9.83
C ALA A 159 18.65 -10.73 8.91
N ALA A 160 19.53 -10.99 7.94
CA ALA A 160 19.38 -12.08 6.98
C ALA A 160 19.55 -13.44 7.65
N LEU A 161 20.54 -13.59 8.54
CA LEU A 161 20.70 -14.81 9.36
C LEU A 161 19.46 -15.09 10.21
N ARG A 162 18.85 -14.06 10.81
CA ARG A 162 17.57 -14.18 11.54
C ARG A 162 16.42 -14.58 10.62
N ALA A 163 16.33 -13.99 9.43
CA ALA A 163 15.29 -14.27 8.46
C ALA A 163 15.40 -15.71 7.93
N LEU A 164 16.61 -16.17 7.59
CA LEU A 164 16.88 -17.56 7.20
C LEU A 164 16.49 -18.55 8.31
N SER A 165 16.86 -18.24 9.56
CA SER A 165 16.45 -19.07 10.71
C SER A 165 14.93 -19.11 10.89
N ALA A 166 14.23 -18.00 10.60
CA ALA A 166 12.77 -17.94 10.68
C ALA A 166 12.07 -18.70 9.55
N ILE A 167 12.66 -18.71 8.35
CA ILE A 167 12.20 -19.48 7.20
C ILE A 167 12.41 -20.97 7.44
N GLY A 168 13.58 -21.34 7.99
CA GLY A 168 13.91 -22.74 8.30
C GLY A 168 14.22 -23.58 7.07
N ASP A 169 14.79 -22.99 6.02
CA ASP A 169 15.17 -23.68 4.78
C ASP A 169 16.60 -24.25 4.89
N PRO A 170 16.76 -25.57 5.10
CA PRO A 170 18.07 -26.17 5.32
C PRO A 170 18.96 -26.14 4.06
N SER A 171 18.42 -25.89 2.87
CA SER A 171 19.18 -25.90 1.61
C SER A 171 20.29 -24.84 1.57
N VAL A 172 20.17 -23.77 2.37
CA VAL A 172 21.19 -22.71 2.45
C VAL A 172 22.31 -23.01 3.46
N LEU A 173 22.20 -24.09 4.25
CA LEU A 173 23.11 -24.37 5.36
C LEU A 173 24.56 -24.53 4.89
N ARG A 174 24.77 -25.30 3.81
CA ARG A 174 26.10 -25.59 3.25
C ARG A 174 26.82 -24.32 2.77
N ASP A 175 26.07 -23.32 2.33
CA ASP A 175 26.60 -22.09 1.75
C ASP A 175 26.78 -20.95 2.77
N LEU A 176 26.43 -21.16 4.05
CA LEU A 176 26.56 -20.14 5.08
C LEU A 176 28.04 -19.88 5.40
N PRO A 177 28.53 -18.64 5.23
CA PRO A 177 29.92 -18.32 5.51
C PRO A 177 30.21 -18.43 7.01
N THR A 178 31.47 -18.72 7.34
CA THR A 178 31.96 -18.60 8.72
C THR A 178 32.31 -17.14 9.00
N HIS A 179 31.92 -16.65 10.19
CA HIS A 179 32.22 -15.29 10.62
C HIS A 179 33.00 -15.31 11.93
N LYS A 180 33.78 -14.25 12.19
CA LYS A 180 34.49 -14.02 13.46
C LYS A 180 33.71 -13.05 14.37
N GLY A 181 34.11 -12.98 15.64
CA GLY A 181 33.57 -12.03 16.62
C GLY A 181 32.05 -12.13 16.82
N ARG A 182 31.36 -10.98 16.92
CA ARG A 182 29.92 -10.93 17.20
C ARG A 182 29.06 -11.64 16.15
N LEU A 183 29.49 -11.66 14.89
CA LEU A 183 28.79 -12.37 13.81
C LEU A 183 28.94 -13.89 13.90
N ALA A 184 30.02 -14.41 14.51
CA ALA A 184 30.22 -15.85 14.72
C ALA A 184 29.06 -16.45 15.51
N VAL A 185 28.69 -15.81 16.61
CA VAL A 185 27.57 -16.22 17.49
C VAL A 185 26.25 -16.28 16.72
N VAL A 186 25.96 -15.21 15.96
CA VAL A 186 24.73 -15.07 15.17
C VAL A 186 24.68 -16.12 14.04
N THR A 187 25.83 -16.41 13.43
CA THR A 187 25.95 -17.38 12.34
C THR A 187 25.78 -18.81 12.86
N SER A 188 26.44 -19.14 13.97
CA SER A 188 26.28 -20.43 14.63
C SER A 188 24.82 -20.66 15.05
N LEU A 189 24.10 -19.62 15.50
CA LEU A 189 22.66 -19.73 15.76
C LEU A 189 21.84 -20.04 14.52
N ALA A 190 22.16 -19.39 13.40
CA ALA A 190 21.49 -19.70 12.15
C ALA A 190 21.77 -21.14 11.71
N LYS A 191 23.03 -21.58 11.75
CA LYS A 191 23.41 -22.98 11.45
C LYS A 191 22.63 -23.96 12.32
N ALA A 192 22.60 -23.76 13.64
CA ALA A 192 21.85 -24.61 14.56
C ALA A 192 20.34 -24.64 14.24
N SER A 193 19.74 -23.48 13.90
CA SER A 193 18.33 -23.36 13.53
C SER A 193 17.99 -24.07 12.22
N LEU A 194 18.97 -24.22 11.34
CA LEU A 194 18.83 -24.84 10.02
C LEU A 194 19.22 -26.33 10.01
N GLY A 195 19.57 -26.90 11.17
CA GLY A 195 19.82 -28.34 11.31
C GLY A 195 21.28 -28.75 11.51
N ASP A 196 22.22 -27.82 11.66
CA ASP A 196 23.63 -28.16 11.91
C ASP A 196 23.81 -28.82 13.29
N LYS A 197 24.16 -30.11 13.29
CA LYS A 197 24.29 -30.92 14.52
C LYS A 197 25.37 -30.37 15.47
N VAL A 198 26.52 -29.96 14.93
CA VAL A 198 27.64 -29.44 15.72
C VAL A 198 27.23 -28.15 16.45
N SER A 199 26.65 -27.20 15.72
CA SER A 199 26.15 -25.96 16.33
C SER A 199 25.02 -26.25 17.33
N GLN A 200 24.12 -27.19 17.05
CA GLN A 200 23.06 -27.56 18.00
C GLN A 200 23.62 -28.09 19.33
N GLN A 201 24.62 -28.98 19.29
CA GLN A 201 25.28 -29.52 20.48
C GLN A 201 26.02 -28.42 21.25
N TRP A 202 26.80 -27.59 20.55
CA TRP A 202 27.55 -26.47 21.13
C TRP A 202 26.63 -25.51 21.92
N TRP A 203 25.48 -25.20 21.33
CA TRP A 203 24.48 -24.32 21.92
C TRP A 203 23.69 -25.00 23.05
N ALA A 204 23.39 -26.30 22.95
CA ALA A 204 22.71 -27.07 24.00
C ALA A 204 23.53 -27.11 25.31
N ALA A 205 24.86 -27.18 25.22
CA ALA A 205 25.75 -27.15 26.37
C ALA A 205 25.79 -25.76 27.05
N ARG A 206 25.71 -24.68 26.27
CA ARG A 206 25.95 -23.30 26.75
C ARG A 206 24.71 -22.49 27.12
N VAL A 207 23.54 -22.87 26.60
CA VAL A 207 22.28 -22.13 26.83
C VAL A 207 21.92 -22.01 28.31
N TRP A 208 22.37 -22.98 29.11
CA TRP A 208 22.07 -23.06 30.54
C TRP A 208 23.11 -22.40 31.44
N THR A 209 24.34 -22.25 30.97
CA THR A 209 25.47 -21.77 31.76
C THR A 209 25.77 -20.29 31.51
N GLN A 210 25.26 -19.70 30.41
CA GLN A 210 25.56 -18.31 30.04
C GLN A 210 24.30 -17.40 29.98
N PRO A 211 24.02 -16.61 31.04
CA PRO A 211 22.84 -15.74 31.12
C PRO A 211 22.75 -14.68 30.00
N ARG A 212 23.91 -14.14 29.57
CA ARG A 212 23.99 -13.13 28.49
C ARG A 212 23.58 -13.73 27.14
N LEU A 213 24.03 -14.95 26.84
CA LEU A 213 23.62 -15.68 25.64
C LEU A 213 22.13 -16.04 25.70
N GLY A 214 21.61 -16.45 26.86
CA GLY A 214 20.18 -16.67 27.07
C GLY A 214 19.30 -15.48 26.62
N LYS A 215 19.67 -14.23 26.93
CA LYS A 215 18.87 -13.07 26.46
C LYS A 215 18.86 -12.92 24.93
N GLN A 216 19.96 -13.23 24.25
CA GLN A 216 20.05 -13.19 22.78
C GLN A 216 19.28 -14.34 22.14
N LEU A 217 19.39 -15.53 22.71
CA LEU A 217 18.72 -16.77 22.30
C LEU A 217 17.20 -16.68 22.40
N GLY A 218 16.67 -16.13 23.49
CA GLY A 218 15.23 -16.01 23.71
C GLY A 218 14.50 -15.11 22.69
N ARG A 219 15.24 -14.42 21.81
CA ARG A 219 14.71 -13.59 20.72
C ARG A 219 15.04 -14.13 19.33
N TRP A 220 15.79 -15.23 19.23
CA TRP A 220 16.23 -15.80 17.96
C TRP A 220 15.15 -16.70 17.34
N PRO A 221 14.73 -16.49 16.07
CA PRO A 221 13.76 -17.35 15.40
C PRO A 221 14.34 -18.74 15.09
N GLY A 222 13.52 -19.80 15.19
CA GLY A 222 13.85 -21.12 14.62
C GLY A 222 14.87 -21.98 15.35
N ALA A 223 15.71 -21.42 16.22
CA ALA A 223 16.69 -22.21 16.99
C ALA A 223 15.98 -23.14 17.98
N TRP A 224 16.38 -24.41 18.06
CA TRP A 224 16.09 -25.43 19.09
C TRP A 224 15.09 -26.53 18.73
N SER A 225 15.55 -27.77 18.96
CA SER A 225 14.75 -28.98 18.89
C SER A 225 13.68 -28.99 19.98
N ALA A 226 12.55 -29.66 19.71
CA ALA A 226 11.50 -29.91 20.71
C ALA A 226 12.09 -30.55 21.98
N SER A 227 13.12 -31.39 21.83
CA SER A 227 13.86 -32.04 22.91
C SER A 227 14.52 -31.04 23.87
N LEU A 228 15.24 -30.02 23.37
CA LEU A 228 15.90 -29.05 24.24
C LEU A 228 14.90 -28.17 25.00
N LEU A 229 13.82 -27.77 24.33
CA LEU A 229 12.73 -27.03 24.97
C LEU A 229 12.04 -27.86 26.04
N ARG A 230 11.81 -29.15 25.76
CA ARG A 230 11.28 -30.12 26.72
C ARG A 230 12.21 -30.23 27.91
N LYS A 231 13.52 -30.45 27.71
CA LYS A 231 14.53 -30.48 28.81
C LYS A 231 14.52 -29.18 29.63
N GLY A 232 14.41 -28.03 28.98
CA GLY A 232 14.35 -26.72 29.65
C GLY A 232 13.09 -26.52 30.51
N LEU A 233 11.95 -26.99 30.03
CA LEU A 233 10.66 -26.93 30.75
C LEU A 233 10.58 -27.95 31.89
N MET A 234 11.19 -29.11 31.69
CA MET A 234 11.27 -30.21 32.66
C MET A 234 12.34 -29.99 33.72
N SER A 235 13.19 -28.97 33.56
CA SER A 235 14.26 -28.70 34.52
C SER A 235 13.72 -28.25 35.87
N PRO A 236 14.30 -28.71 37.00
CA PRO A 236 13.96 -28.21 38.34
C PRO A 236 14.38 -26.74 38.56
N VAL A 237 15.23 -26.18 37.69
CA VAL A 237 15.72 -24.80 37.79
C VAL A 237 14.72 -23.79 37.21
N ARG A 238 14.14 -22.92 38.06
CA ARG A 238 13.15 -21.89 37.68
C ARG A 238 13.59 -20.99 36.52
N LYS A 239 14.86 -20.56 36.51
CA LYS A 239 15.42 -19.74 35.42
C LYS A 239 15.36 -20.45 34.07
N LYS A 240 15.58 -21.77 34.04
CA LYS A 240 15.55 -22.59 32.81
C LYS A 240 14.12 -22.71 32.25
N ARG A 241 13.13 -22.89 33.13
CA ARG A 241 11.70 -22.86 32.77
C ARG A 241 11.26 -21.50 32.24
N ILE A 242 11.63 -20.41 32.92
CA ILE A 242 11.33 -19.03 32.46
C ILE A 242 11.98 -18.73 31.11
N PHE A 243 13.22 -19.18 30.90
CA PHE A 243 13.92 -19.03 29.63
C PHE A 243 13.19 -19.79 28.51
N ALA A 244 12.83 -21.06 28.72
CA ALA A 244 12.06 -21.83 27.76
C ALA A 244 10.72 -21.14 27.42
N VAL A 245 9.99 -20.63 28.41
CA VAL A 245 8.75 -19.87 28.22
C VAL A 245 8.96 -18.53 27.49
N ARG A 246 10.03 -17.79 27.80
CA ARG A 246 10.37 -16.54 27.11
C ARG A 246 10.80 -16.76 25.67
N TRP A 247 11.53 -17.84 25.38
CA TRP A 247 11.85 -18.27 24.01
C TRP A 247 10.57 -18.67 23.27
N MET A 248 9.67 -19.37 23.97
CA MET A 248 8.35 -19.69 23.48
C MET A 248 7.42 -18.48 23.40
N LYS A 249 7.83 -17.21 23.64
CA LYS A 249 6.96 -16.04 23.41
C LYS A 249 6.49 -16.08 21.96
N MET A 250 5.28 -16.60 21.82
CA MET A 250 4.74 -17.18 20.61
C MET A 250 4.68 -16.15 19.50
N ARG A 251 5.58 -16.24 18.53
CA ARG A 251 5.25 -15.85 17.17
C ARG A 251 4.60 -17.06 16.50
N TYR A 252 3.29 -17.17 16.67
CA TYR A 252 2.38 -17.72 15.65
C TYR A 252 2.56 -19.19 15.23
N GLU A 253 2.90 -20.11 16.14
CA GLU A 253 2.83 -21.56 15.86
C GLU A 253 1.93 -22.30 16.86
N LYS A 254 0.69 -22.59 16.45
CA LYS A 254 -0.30 -23.37 17.22
C LYS A 254 0.19 -24.79 17.52
N ALA A 255 0.92 -25.41 16.60
CA ALA A 255 1.52 -26.73 16.78
C ALA A 255 2.48 -26.77 17.99
N ARG A 256 3.36 -25.77 18.12
CA ARG A 256 4.25 -25.65 19.29
C ARG A 256 3.46 -25.42 20.58
N ALA A 257 2.45 -24.55 20.58
CA ALA A 257 1.61 -24.33 21.76
C ALA A 257 0.82 -25.58 22.19
N GLY A 258 0.35 -26.38 21.23
CA GLY A 258 -0.40 -27.62 21.46
C GLY A 258 0.39 -28.68 22.23
N ASN A 259 1.70 -28.77 21.97
CA ASN A 259 2.60 -29.69 22.68
C ASN A 259 2.69 -29.43 24.20
N PHE A 260 2.20 -28.28 24.68
CA PHE A 260 2.24 -27.89 26.10
C PHE A 260 0.92 -28.07 26.85
N ARG A 261 -0.12 -28.60 26.19
CA ARG A 261 -1.38 -28.94 26.87
C ARG A 261 -1.14 -29.89 28.04
N LYS A 262 -0.38 -30.97 27.80
CA LYS A 262 0.04 -31.94 28.81
C LYS A 262 0.88 -31.30 29.93
N ALA A 263 1.83 -30.42 29.59
CA ALA A 263 2.69 -29.75 30.58
C ALA A 263 1.93 -28.81 31.53
N CYS A 264 0.83 -28.20 31.06
CA CYS A 264 -0.06 -27.40 31.90
C CYS A 264 -1.00 -28.25 32.76
N GLN A 265 -1.42 -29.42 32.29
CA GLN A 265 -2.23 -30.37 33.07
C GLN A 265 -1.46 -30.90 34.28
N ILE A 266 -0.17 -31.23 34.11
CA ILE A 266 0.68 -31.76 35.19
C ILE A 266 1.37 -30.67 36.05
N ARG A 267 0.82 -29.44 36.10
CA ARG A 267 1.29 -28.29 36.91
C ARG A 267 2.79 -27.94 36.83
N ARG A 268 3.50 -28.33 35.76
CA ARG A 268 4.94 -28.03 35.58
C ARG A 268 5.24 -26.59 35.14
N LEU A 269 4.21 -25.82 34.83
CA LEU A 269 4.29 -24.42 34.42
C LEU A 269 3.46 -23.54 35.36
N THR A 270 3.86 -22.27 35.52
CA THR A 270 3.13 -21.34 36.38
C THR A 270 1.73 -21.05 35.83
N SER A 271 0.79 -20.68 36.70
CA SER A 271 -0.58 -20.28 36.32
C SER A 271 -0.58 -19.17 35.27
N TYR A 272 0.29 -18.16 35.41
CA TYR A 272 0.49 -17.11 34.40
C TYR A 272 0.91 -17.67 33.02
N THR A 273 1.84 -18.62 33.00
CA THR A 273 2.31 -19.26 31.76
C THR A 273 1.20 -20.07 31.11
N CYS A 274 0.49 -20.89 31.89
CA CYS A 274 -0.61 -21.71 31.37
C CYS A 274 -1.80 -20.88 30.93
N ASN A 275 -2.08 -19.75 31.58
CA ASN A 275 -3.09 -18.80 31.13
C ASN A 275 -2.68 -18.15 29.80
N SER A 276 -1.40 -17.84 29.62
CA SER A 276 -0.86 -17.33 28.35
C SER A 276 -0.96 -18.36 27.21
N ILE A 277 -0.67 -19.64 27.49
CA ILE A 277 -0.80 -20.75 26.53
C ILE A 277 -2.27 -20.99 26.18
N ARG A 278 -3.17 -21.07 27.18
CA ARG A 278 -4.62 -21.24 26.98
C ARG A 278 -5.21 -20.08 26.18
N ALA A 279 -4.89 -18.84 26.52
CA ALA A 279 -5.31 -17.66 25.77
C ALA A 279 -4.88 -17.75 24.30
N TYR A 280 -3.66 -18.23 24.04
CA TYR A 280 -3.17 -18.40 22.68
C TYR A 280 -3.83 -19.54 21.90
N LEU A 281 -4.02 -20.71 22.53
CA LEU A 281 -4.75 -21.82 21.93
C LEU A 281 -6.21 -21.44 21.59
N ARG A 282 -6.83 -20.58 22.43
CA ARG A 282 -8.16 -19.97 22.18
C ARG A 282 -8.16 -18.95 21.04
N MET A 283 -7.12 -18.11 20.92
CA MET A 283 -7.05 -17.09 19.86
C MET A 283 -6.91 -17.66 18.44
N GLY A 284 -6.51 -18.92 18.28
CA GLY A 284 -6.28 -19.56 16.98
C GLY A 284 -5.10 -18.95 16.21
N PRO A 285 -4.65 -19.55 15.08
CA PRO A 285 -3.83 -18.79 14.14
C PRO A 285 -4.64 -17.57 13.69
N PRO A 286 -4.01 -16.41 13.41
CA PRO A 286 -4.72 -15.30 12.79
C PRO A 286 -5.41 -15.87 11.55
N SER A 287 -6.74 -15.76 11.52
CA SER A 287 -7.52 -16.24 10.37
C SER A 287 -6.88 -15.68 9.10
N LYS A 288 -6.68 -16.52 8.09
CA LYS A 288 -6.24 -16.04 6.78
C LYS A 288 -7.24 -14.98 6.32
N VAL A 289 -6.77 -13.74 6.18
CA VAL A 289 -7.59 -12.68 5.60
C VAL A 289 -7.55 -12.92 4.11
N ASP A 290 -8.69 -13.29 3.53
CA ASP A 290 -8.79 -13.51 2.10
C ASP A 290 -8.82 -12.16 1.37
N VAL A 291 -7.67 -11.76 0.86
CA VAL A 291 -7.51 -10.57 0.03
C VAL A 291 -6.98 -11.04 -1.32
N PRO A 292 -7.77 -10.91 -2.40
CA PRO A 292 -7.34 -11.34 -3.73
C PRO A 292 -6.05 -10.65 -4.17
N ARG A 293 -5.11 -11.42 -4.73
CA ARG A 293 -3.82 -10.91 -5.25
C ARG A 293 -4.05 -9.82 -6.30
N PRO A 294 -3.59 -8.56 -6.15
CA PRO A 294 -3.82 -7.51 -7.15
C PRO A 294 -3.32 -7.84 -8.57
N PHE A 295 -3.97 -7.31 -9.61
CA PHE A 295 -3.63 -7.58 -11.02
C PHE A 295 -2.16 -7.30 -11.36
N PHE A 296 -1.57 -6.24 -10.82
CA PHE A 296 -0.16 -5.89 -11.10
C PHE A 296 0.85 -6.95 -10.61
N LEU A 297 0.45 -7.81 -9.66
CA LEU A 297 1.26 -8.92 -9.13
C LEU A 297 0.94 -10.28 -9.78
N MET A 298 0.05 -10.32 -10.77
CA MET A 298 -0.34 -11.55 -11.45
C MET A 298 0.46 -11.79 -12.72
N LYS A 299 0.60 -13.07 -13.09
CA LYS A 299 1.12 -13.51 -14.39
C LYS A 299 0.01 -13.44 -15.45
N LYS A 300 0.38 -13.40 -16.74
CA LYS A 300 -0.56 -13.23 -17.88
C LYS A 300 -1.69 -14.26 -17.93
N ASN A 301 -1.39 -15.55 -17.72
CA ASN A 301 -2.41 -16.59 -17.76
C ASN A 301 -3.41 -16.42 -16.61
N ALA A 302 -2.91 -16.18 -15.40
CA ALA A 302 -3.76 -15.92 -14.23
C ALA A 302 -4.61 -14.64 -14.39
N LEU A 303 -4.10 -13.61 -15.07
CA LEU A 303 -4.87 -12.40 -15.39
C LEU A 303 -6.06 -12.71 -16.31
N SER A 304 -5.84 -13.51 -17.34
CA SER A 304 -6.88 -13.90 -18.31
C SER A 304 -7.98 -14.71 -17.62
N SER A 305 -7.63 -15.68 -16.79
CA SER A 305 -8.59 -16.46 -16.00
C SER A 305 -9.36 -15.58 -15.00
N ALA A 306 -8.67 -14.69 -14.27
CA ALA A 306 -9.33 -13.80 -13.32
C ALA A 306 -10.28 -12.80 -13.99
N LEU A 307 -9.92 -12.30 -15.18
CA LEU A 307 -10.79 -11.43 -15.96
C LEU A 307 -12.04 -12.20 -16.42
N SER A 308 -11.87 -13.41 -16.96
CA SER A 308 -12.99 -14.28 -17.35
C SER A 308 -13.93 -14.53 -16.17
N ASN A 309 -13.40 -14.92 -15.01
CA ASN A 309 -14.19 -15.19 -13.80
C ASN A 309 -15.00 -13.98 -13.32
N ILE A 310 -14.46 -12.76 -13.43
CA ILE A 310 -15.20 -11.55 -13.07
C ILE A 310 -16.37 -11.33 -14.03
N HIS A 311 -16.18 -11.58 -15.32
CA HIS A 311 -17.24 -11.46 -16.31
C HIS A 311 -18.33 -12.52 -16.17
N THR A 312 -17.97 -13.76 -15.82
CA THR A 312 -18.95 -14.81 -15.56
C THR A 312 -19.75 -14.53 -14.29
N THR A 313 -19.08 -14.06 -13.23
CA THR A 313 -19.70 -13.75 -11.92
C THR A 313 -20.59 -12.50 -11.96
N HIS A 314 -20.21 -11.47 -12.73
CA HIS A 314 -20.93 -10.19 -12.77
C HIS A 314 -21.48 -9.92 -14.17
N LYS A 315 -22.78 -10.20 -14.39
CA LYS A 315 -23.47 -9.94 -15.67
C LYS A 315 -23.73 -8.45 -15.93
N ASN A 316 -23.91 -7.66 -14.87
CA ASN A 316 -24.11 -6.21 -14.95
C ASN A 316 -22.78 -5.45 -15.20
N ARG A 317 -22.77 -4.52 -16.18
CA ARG A 317 -21.57 -3.74 -16.55
C ARG A 317 -20.99 -2.90 -15.39
N GLN A 318 -21.85 -2.28 -14.60
CA GLN A 318 -21.44 -1.46 -13.45
C GLN A 318 -20.81 -2.33 -12.36
N ALA A 319 -21.40 -3.50 -12.08
CA ALA A 319 -20.84 -4.48 -11.16
C ALA A 319 -19.47 -4.99 -11.66
N ARG A 320 -19.32 -5.28 -12.97
CA ARG A 320 -18.03 -5.63 -13.57
C ARG A 320 -16.99 -4.53 -13.40
N LEU A 321 -17.33 -3.29 -13.73
CA LEU A 321 -16.43 -2.15 -13.60
C LEU A 321 -15.96 -1.98 -12.15
N GLN A 322 -16.86 -2.14 -11.18
CA GLN A 322 -16.52 -2.08 -9.76
C GLN A 322 -15.61 -3.25 -9.33
N ALA A 323 -15.90 -4.47 -9.79
CA ALA A 323 -15.10 -5.66 -9.48
C ALA A 323 -13.70 -5.57 -10.10
N ILE A 324 -13.60 -5.22 -11.39
CA ILE A 324 -12.32 -5.06 -12.11
C ILE A 324 -11.47 -3.97 -11.49
N SER A 325 -12.03 -2.78 -11.31
CA SER A 325 -11.27 -1.68 -10.71
C SER A 325 -10.81 -2.01 -9.28
N ALA A 326 -11.53 -2.89 -8.55
CA ALA A 326 -11.10 -3.34 -7.23
C ALA A 326 -9.86 -4.24 -7.29
N ARG A 327 -9.70 -5.03 -8.36
CA ARG A 327 -8.49 -5.84 -8.59
C ARG A 327 -7.26 -5.03 -8.98
N MET A 328 -7.46 -3.77 -9.37
CA MET A 328 -6.40 -2.81 -9.69
C MET A 328 -5.95 -2.00 -8.47
N LEU A 329 -6.59 -2.16 -7.31
CA LEU A 329 -6.17 -1.49 -6.08
C LEU A 329 -4.73 -1.88 -5.71
N GLY A 330 -3.94 -0.87 -5.35
CA GLY A 330 -2.52 -1.01 -5.04
C GLY A 330 -1.60 -1.01 -6.26
N THR A 331 -2.13 -1.00 -7.50
CA THR A 331 -1.29 -0.84 -8.71
C THR A 331 -0.46 0.43 -8.59
N PRO A 332 0.87 0.36 -8.78
CA PRO A 332 1.76 1.49 -8.63
C PRO A 332 1.42 2.67 -9.54
N TYR A 333 1.59 3.88 -9.02
CA TYR A 333 1.38 5.11 -9.79
C TYR A 333 2.60 5.42 -10.66
N GLN A 334 2.36 5.70 -11.94
CA GLN A 334 3.34 6.35 -12.83
C GLN A 334 2.61 7.44 -13.60
N LEU A 335 3.15 8.66 -13.60
CA LEU A 335 2.67 9.70 -14.51
C LEU A 335 3.04 9.31 -15.93
N ASP A 336 2.10 9.46 -16.87
CA ASP A 336 2.26 9.06 -18.27
C ASP A 336 2.58 7.56 -18.36
N ALA A 337 1.71 6.72 -17.78
CA ALA A 337 2.00 5.29 -17.66
C ALA A 337 1.92 4.51 -18.98
N LEU A 338 1.26 5.07 -20.00
CA LEU A 338 1.05 4.45 -21.30
C LEU A 338 1.51 5.37 -22.44
N GLY A 339 2.12 4.76 -23.45
CA GLY A 339 2.66 5.43 -24.64
C GLY A 339 2.10 4.85 -25.94
N GLU A 340 2.94 4.88 -26.98
CA GLU A 340 2.70 4.30 -28.30
C GLU A 340 3.24 2.86 -28.46
N GLY A 341 3.89 2.33 -27.42
CA GLY A 341 4.56 1.03 -27.46
C GLY A 341 6.01 1.11 -27.97
N PRO A 342 6.72 -0.04 -28.07
CA PRO A 342 8.16 -0.08 -28.36
C PRO A 342 8.56 0.60 -29.68
N HIS A 343 7.69 0.56 -30.68
CA HIS A 343 7.88 1.18 -32.01
C HIS A 343 7.31 2.61 -32.09
N GLY A 344 6.92 3.19 -30.95
CA GLY A 344 6.43 4.55 -30.85
C GLY A 344 7.46 5.61 -31.25
N GLN A 345 7.03 6.61 -32.00
CA GLN A 345 7.90 7.70 -32.46
C GLN A 345 8.43 8.57 -31.30
N TYR A 346 7.60 8.85 -30.27
CA TYR A 346 7.94 9.85 -29.25
C TYR A 346 7.89 9.34 -27.82
N ASP A 347 7.00 8.40 -27.54
CA ASP A 347 6.70 7.88 -26.22
C ASP A 347 6.60 6.35 -26.30
N LYS A 348 7.70 5.68 -25.91
CA LYS A 348 7.87 4.23 -26.02
C LYS A 348 7.27 3.45 -24.85
N ASP A 349 6.58 4.13 -23.93
CA ASP A 349 5.81 3.46 -22.88
C ASP A 349 4.75 2.54 -23.50
N PRO A 350 4.36 1.44 -22.82
CA PRO A 350 3.48 0.43 -23.41
C PRO A 350 2.10 0.99 -23.72
N ILE A 351 1.41 0.38 -24.70
CA ILE A 351 0.02 0.77 -25.05
C ILE A 351 -1.03 0.30 -24.02
N PHE A 352 -0.64 -0.61 -23.12
CA PHE A 352 -1.45 -1.16 -22.04
C PHE A 352 -0.56 -1.69 -20.91
N SER A 353 -0.94 -1.53 -19.64
CA SER A 353 -0.10 -1.91 -18.50
C SER A 353 -0.89 -2.29 -17.25
N PHE A 354 -0.80 -3.57 -16.85
CA PHE A 354 -1.18 -3.94 -15.48
C PHE A 354 -0.18 -3.48 -14.43
N LYS A 355 1.02 -3.02 -14.81
CA LYS A 355 2.13 -2.81 -13.87
C LYS A 355 2.11 -1.44 -13.23
N ARG A 356 1.69 -0.41 -13.96
CA ARG A 356 1.71 0.98 -13.51
C ARG A 356 0.65 1.77 -14.24
N LEU A 357 0.00 2.70 -13.55
CA LEU A 357 -1.08 3.53 -14.09
C LEU A 357 -1.06 4.95 -13.50
N ASP A 358 -1.50 5.92 -14.29
CA ASP A 358 -1.94 7.24 -13.83
C ASP A 358 -3.47 7.30 -13.74
N CYS A 359 -4.00 8.49 -13.44
CA CYS A 359 -5.42 8.70 -13.23
C CYS A 359 -6.30 8.47 -14.47
N VAL A 360 -5.76 8.71 -15.68
CA VAL A 360 -6.53 8.58 -16.93
C VAL A 360 -6.42 7.16 -17.46
N THR A 361 -5.20 6.63 -17.53
CA THR A 361 -4.91 5.25 -17.96
C THR A 361 -5.63 4.23 -17.07
N PHE A 362 -5.75 4.49 -15.76
CA PHE A 362 -6.60 3.70 -14.86
C PHE A 362 -8.05 3.63 -15.32
N LEU A 363 -8.64 4.75 -15.72
CA LEU A 363 -10.04 4.80 -16.15
C LEU A 363 -10.22 4.12 -17.51
N GLU A 364 -9.33 4.40 -18.46
CA GLU A 364 -9.34 3.79 -19.79
C GLU A 364 -9.27 2.26 -19.71
N GLU A 365 -8.30 1.73 -18.95
CA GLU A 365 -8.16 0.28 -18.78
C GLU A 365 -9.28 -0.33 -17.95
N SER A 366 -9.76 0.34 -16.88
CA SER A 366 -10.88 -0.17 -16.08
C SER A 366 -12.15 -0.33 -16.92
N VAL A 367 -12.43 0.65 -17.77
CA VAL A 367 -13.60 0.63 -18.67
C VAL A 367 -13.43 -0.46 -19.74
N ALA A 368 -12.24 -0.55 -20.36
CA ALA A 368 -11.98 -1.55 -21.39
C ALA A 368 -12.06 -2.99 -20.87
N LEU A 369 -11.44 -3.26 -19.71
CA LEU A 369 -11.54 -4.54 -19.03
C LEU A 369 -12.98 -4.83 -18.58
N GLY A 370 -13.73 -3.79 -18.15
CA GLY A 370 -15.14 -3.92 -17.78
C GLY A 370 -16.06 -4.31 -18.93
N GLN A 371 -15.70 -3.89 -20.14
CA GLN A 371 -16.45 -4.13 -21.36
C GLN A 371 -16.11 -5.47 -22.02
N HIS A 372 -14.85 -5.94 -21.91
CA HIS A 372 -14.38 -7.13 -22.61
C HIS A 372 -13.72 -8.15 -21.69
N SER A 373 -14.20 -9.41 -21.74
CA SER A 373 -13.64 -10.55 -20.99
C SER A 373 -12.30 -11.05 -21.56
N GLY A 374 -12.06 -10.87 -22.85
CA GLY A 374 -10.83 -11.24 -23.53
C GLY A 374 -9.78 -10.13 -23.47
N LEU A 375 -8.58 -10.43 -22.95
CA LEU A 375 -7.52 -9.44 -22.76
C LEU A 375 -7.11 -8.74 -24.06
N LYS A 376 -7.00 -9.47 -25.19
CA LYS A 376 -6.67 -8.88 -26.50
C LYS A 376 -7.72 -7.83 -26.92
N ARG A 377 -9.01 -8.14 -26.77
CA ARG A 377 -10.12 -7.21 -27.10
C ARG A 377 -10.12 -6.01 -26.16
N ALA A 378 -9.88 -6.21 -24.86
CA ALA A 378 -9.75 -5.10 -23.91
C ALA A 378 -8.59 -4.15 -24.30
N ILE A 379 -7.41 -4.68 -24.64
CA ILE A 379 -6.25 -3.88 -25.08
C ILE A 379 -6.59 -3.06 -26.33
N ALA A 380 -7.22 -3.68 -27.33
CA ALA A 380 -7.65 -2.99 -28.54
C ALA A 380 -8.66 -1.88 -28.23
N TYR A 381 -9.67 -2.17 -27.39
CA TYR A 381 -10.68 -1.20 -26.99
C TYR A 381 -10.08 0.00 -26.26
N THR A 382 -9.08 -0.20 -25.37
CA THR A 382 -8.33 0.87 -24.71
C THR A 382 -7.76 1.86 -25.72
N GLN A 383 -7.23 1.39 -26.85
CA GLN A 383 -6.68 2.29 -27.88
C GLN A 383 -7.77 3.16 -28.53
N THR A 384 -8.98 2.61 -28.69
CA THR A 384 -10.12 3.37 -29.21
C THR A 384 -10.60 4.46 -28.25
N LEU A 385 -10.33 4.32 -26.94
CA LEU A 385 -10.61 5.35 -25.94
C LEU A 385 -9.52 6.43 -25.98
N ARG A 386 -8.26 6.00 -25.98
CA ARG A 386 -7.07 6.84 -25.83
C ARG A 386 -6.70 7.64 -27.07
N TYR A 387 -6.95 7.09 -28.26
CA TYR A 387 -6.56 7.66 -29.54
C TYR A 387 -7.76 8.03 -30.43
N ILE A 388 -7.64 9.14 -31.16
CA ILE A 388 -8.60 9.56 -32.18
C ILE A 388 -8.64 8.50 -33.28
N LYS A 389 -9.84 8.02 -33.62
CA LYS A 389 -10.08 6.89 -34.55
C LYS A 389 -9.35 5.58 -34.16
N GLY A 390 -8.82 5.47 -32.93
CA GLY A 390 -8.03 4.31 -32.50
C GLY A 390 -6.61 4.24 -33.06
N MET A 391 -6.15 5.26 -33.78
CA MET A 391 -4.82 5.28 -34.41
C MET A 391 -3.73 5.56 -33.37
N VAL A 392 -2.91 4.57 -33.05
CA VAL A 392 -1.83 4.72 -32.07
C VAL A 392 -0.78 5.71 -32.60
N GLY A 393 -0.57 6.80 -31.86
CA GLY A 393 0.39 7.83 -32.23
C GLY A 393 0.27 9.07 -31.34
N TYR A 394 1.40 9.70 -30.98
CA TYR A 394 1.41 10.85 -30.06
C TYR A 394 0.45 11.95 -30.51
N ARG A 395 0.41 12.22 -31.82
CA ARG A 395 -0.44 13.26 -32.43
C ARG A 395 -1.93 12.92 -32.42
N PHE A 396 -2.27 11.65 -32.32
CA PHE A 396 -3.64 11.15 -32.29
C PHE A 396 -4.15 10.89 -30.86
N ARG A 397 -3.26 10.95 -29.86
CA ARG A 397 -3.62 10.76 -28.45
C ARG A 397 -4.53 11.90 -27.97
N ARG A 398 -5.54 11.57 -27.18
CA ARG A 398 -6.43 12.53 -26.52
C ARG A 398 -5.75 13.13 -25.28
N HIS A 399 -4.83 14.07 -25.50
CA HIS A 399 -4.02 14.68 -24.43
C HIS A 399 -4.80 15.59 -23.48
N LEU A 400 -5.81 16.30 -23.99
CA LEU A 400 -6.55 17.31 -23.24
C LEU A 400 -7.92 16.76 -22.83
N PRO A 401 -8.18 16.48 -21.54
CA PRO A 401 -9.44 15.84 -21.16
C PRO A 401 -10.68 16.64 -21.53
N MET A 402 -10.69 17.95 -21.24
CA MET A 402 -11.82 18.84 -21.55
C MET A 402 -12.05 19.03 -23.05
N ALA A 403 -10.99 19.14 -23.84
CA ALA A 403 -11.08 19.49 -25.27
C ALA A 403 -11.16 18.28 -26.21
N GLN A 404 -10.63 17.12 -25.80
CA GLN A 404 -10.50 15.94 -26.66
C GLN A 404 -11.07 14.67 -26.06
N TRP A 405 -10.76 14.35 -24.80
CA TRP A 405 -11.12 13.06 -24.18
C TRP A 405 -12.63 12.99 -23.90
N ILE A 406 -13.14 13.90 -23.08
CA ILE A 406 -14.55 13.95 -22.67
C ILE A 406 -15.48 14.08 -23.89
N PRO A 407 -15.39 15.14 -24.72
CA PRO A 407 -16.31 15.30 -25.85
C PRO A 407 -16.13 14.18 -26.88
N GLY A 408 -14.92 13.65 -27.05
CA GLY A 408 -14.66 12.52 -27.94
C GLY A 408 -15.36 11.24 -27.48
N LEU A 409 -15.33 10.93 -26.18
CA LEU A 409 -15.95 9.72 -25.63
C LEU A 409 -17.47 9.84 -25.45
N ILE A 410 -17.99 11.06 -25.30
CA ILE A 410 -19.43 11.32 -25.41
C ILE A 410 -19.92 11.07 -26.84
N ARG A 411 -19.24 11.62 -27.86
CA ARG A 411 -19.59 11.37 -29.28
C ARG A 411 -19.51 9.88 -29.65
N LYS A 412 -18.54 9.16 -29.09
CA LYS A 412 -18.42 7.70 -29.24
C LYS A 412 -19.45 6.90 -28.42
N LYS A 413 -20.39 7.57 -27.74
CA LYS A 413 -21.43 6.98 -26.90
C LYS A 413 -20.89 6.09 -25.76
N VAL A 414 -19.63 6.30 -25.35
CA VAL A 414 -19.02 5.59 -24.20
C VAL A 414 -19.52 6.20 -22.89
N PHE A 415 -19.60 7.53 -22.84
CA PHE A 415 -20.04 8.28 -21.67
C PHE A 415 -21.21 9.20 -21.99
N VAL A 416 -21.96 9.53 -20.94
CA VAL A 416 -22.93 10.64 -20.93
C VAL A 416 -22.54 11.61 -19.82
N ASP A 417 -22.72 12.91 -20.05
CA ASP A 417 -22.63 13.90 -18.97
C ASP A 417 -23.80 13.72 -18.01
N ILE A 418 -23.52 13.74 -16.72
CA ILE A 418 -24.54 13.65 -15.67
C ILE A 418 -24.43 14.81 -14.67
N THR A 419 -23.61 15.83 -14.99
CA THR A 419 -23.28 16.90 -14.06
C THR A 419 -24.54 17.69 -13.69
N ARG A 420 -25.33 18.07 -14.70
CA ARG A 420 -26.59 18.79 -14.49
C ARG A 420 -27.65 17.94 -13.78
N ARG A 421 -27.72 16.64 -14.11
CA ARG A 421 -28.61 15.69 -13.44
C ARG A 421 -28.31 15.57 -11.94
N VAL A 422 -27.04 15.62 -11.55
CA VAL A 422 -26.62 15.54 -10.15
C VAL A 422 -26.78 16.88 -9.43
N GLY A 423 -26.40 17.98 -10.09
CA GLY A 423 -26.32 19.31 -9.49
C GLY A 423 -27.59 20.17 -9.56
N GLY A 424 -28.49 19.88 -10.49
CA GLY A 424 -29.66 20.73 -10.75
C GLY A 424 -29.25 22.16 -11.07
N THR A 425 -29.91 23.12 -10.42
CA THR A 425 -29.70 24.57 -10.54
C THR A 425 -28.33 25.03 -10.04
N ASP A 426 -27.63 24.25 -9.20
CA ASP A 426 -26.28 24.57 -8.72
C ASP A 426 -25.20 24.32 -9.81
N THR A 427 -25.59 23.84 -10.99
CA THR A 427 -24.68 23.53 -12.09
C THR A 427 -24.24 24.80 -12.83
N ARG A 428 -22.93 24.98 -12.98
CA ARG A 428 -22.33 26.10 -13.71
C ARG A 428 -21.72 25.64 -15.02
N THR A 429 -21.49 26.56 -15.95
CA THR A 429 -20.78 26.28 -17.20
C THR A 429 -19.38 26.87 -17.16
N LEU A 430 -18.37 26.03 -17.30
CA LEU A 430 -16.98 26.45 -17.46
C LEU A 430 -16.68 26.64 -18.94
N VAL A 431 -16.09 27.78 -19.31
CA VAL A 431 -15.65 28.09 -20.68
C VAL A 431 -14.12 28.18 -20.74
N LYS A 432 -13.52 27.51 -21.72
CA LYS A 432 -12.07 27.54 -22.00
C LYS A 432 -11.81 27.90 -23.45
N VAL A 433 -11.18 29.06 -23.65
CA VAL A 433 -10.55 29.39 -24.93
C VAL A 433 -9.14 28.83 -24.93
N ILE A 434 -8.84 27.98 -25.92
CA ILE A 434 -7.48 27.48 -26.19
C ILE A 434 -7.01 28.15 -27.48
N SER A 435 -5.92 28.91 -27.39
CA SER A 435 -5.31 29.61 -28.52
C SER A 435 -3.81 29.30 -28.60
N ARG A 436 -3.09 29.91 -29.56
CA ARG A 436 -1.62 29.81 -29.62
C ARG A 436 -0.97 30.23 -28.28
N ARG A 437 -1.49 31.29 -27.63
CA ARG A 437 -1.03 31.79 -26.32
C ARG A 437 -1.11 30.73 -25.22
N SER A 438 -2.09 29.82 -25.29
CA SER A 438 -2.23 28.71 -24.33
C SER A 438 -1.04 27.76 -24.30
N TYR A 439 -0.21 27.75 -25.35
CA TYR A 439 0.98 26.91 -25.45
C TYR A 439 2.30 27.69 -25.30
N ALA A 440 2.25 28.97 -24.91
CA ALA A 440 3.44 29.82 -24.83
C ALA A 440 4.38 29.50 -23.64
N ALA A 441 3.90 28.74 -22.64
CA ALA A 441 4.72 28.37 -21.50
C ALA A 441 5.91 27.49 -21.89
N ARG A 442 7.08 27.68 -21.27
CA ARG A 442 8.29 26.87 -21.50
C ARG A 442 8.03 25.37 -21.35
N SER A 443 7.17 24.97 -20.41
CA SER A 443 6.77 23.58 -20.19
C SER A 443 6.03 22.95 -21.39
N ALA A 444 5.40 23.76 -22.26
CA ALA A 444 4.66 23.28 -23.42
C ALA A 444 5.53 23.11 -24.68
N ARG A 445 6.76 23.65 -24.72
CA ARG A 445 7.64 23.59 -25.92
C ARG A 445 7.82 22.18 -26.47
N ARG A 446 8.09 21.20 -25.58
CA ARG A 446 8.25 19.78 -25.97
C ARG A 446 6.96 19.23 -26.59
N PHE A 447 5.81 19.56 -25.99
CA PHE A 447 4.50 19.14 -26.48
C PHE A 447 4.21 19.73 -27.86
N VAL A 448 4.43 21.04 -28.03
CA VAL A 448 4.23 21.75 -29.30
C VAL A 448 5.08 21.16 -30.42
N ARG A 449 6.36 20.89 -30.16
CA ARG A 449 7.26 20.26 -31.14
C ARG A 449 6.76 18.89 -31.59
N ARG A 450 6.29 18.04 -30.66
CA ARG A 450 5.77 16.70 -30.98
C ARG A 450 4.45 16.75 -31.74
N MET A 451 3.54 17.64 -31.33
CA MET A 451 2.24 17.80 -31.99
C MET A 451 2.37 18.41 -33.40
N GLY A 452 3.25 19.39 -33.58
CA GLY A 452 3.29 20.24 -34.75
C GLY A 452 2.18 21.31 -34.72
N ALA A 453 2.46 22.49 -35.29
CA ALA A 453 1.59 23.67 -35.17
C ALA A 453 0.16 23.46 -35.71
N ARG A 454 -0.01 22.64 -36.75
CA ARG A 454 -1.30 22.32 -37.38
C ARG A 454 -2.19 21.42 -36.51
N ARG A 455 -1.62 20.60 -35.62
CA ARG A 455 -2.38 19.66 -34.77
C ARG A 455 -2.59 20.13 -33.33
N LEU A 456 -2.16 21.34 -33.01
CA LEU A 456 -2.47 21.95 -31.72
C LEU A 456 -3.97 22.22 -31.63
N VAL A 457 -4.59 21.73 -30.57
CA VAL A 457 -6.00 21.98 -30.28
C VAL A 457 -6.19 23.45 -30.00
N LYS A 458 -7.12 24.08 -30.71
CA LYS A 458 -7.53 25.48 -30.53
C LYS A 458 -9.05 25.54 -30.62
N GLY A 459 -9.65 26.56 -30.03
CA GLY A 459 -11.10 26.78 -30.03
C GLY A 459 -11.65 27.02 -28.63
N THR A 460 -12.97 27.13 -28.57
CA THR A 460 -13.72 27.40 -27.34
C THR A 460 -14.42 26.13 -26.89
N PHE A 461 -14.15 25.69 -25.67
CA PHE A 461 -14.69 24.47 -25.09
C PHE A 461 -15.54 24.82 -23.88
N LYS A 462 -16.72 24.21 -23.77
CA LYS A 462 -17.64 24.38 -22.64
C LYS A 462 -17.78 23.07 -21.88
N LEU A 463 -17.88 23.14 -20.56
CA LEU A 463 -18.06 21.98 -19.70
C LEU A 463 -18.95 22.32 -18.50
N PRO A 464 -20.07 21.62 -18.27
CA PRO A 464 -20.84 21.81 -17.05
C PRO A 464 -20.03 21.31 -15.84
N TYR A 465 -20.12 22.01 -14.71
CA TYR A 465 -19.42 21.64 -13.49
C TYR A 465 -20.19 22.06 -12.24
N LEU A 466 -19.90 21.40 -11.13
CA LEU A 466 -20.29 21.83 -9.79
C LEU A 466 -19.10 22.45 -9.09
N SER A 467 -19.29 23.57 -8.40
CA SER A 467 -18.25 24.12 -7.51
C SER A 467 -17.85 23.09 -6.45
N LEU A 468 -16.71 23.25 -5.77
CA LEU A 468 -16.36 22.31 -4.69
C LEU A 468 -17.41 22.28 -3.57
N GLN A 469 -18.01 23.43 -3.23
CA GLN A 469 -19.07 23.53 -2.25
C GLN A 469 -20.30 22.74 -2.70
N ASP A 470 -20.75 22.93 -3.94
CA ASP A 470 -21.92 22.24 -4.50
C ASP A 470 -21.64 20.74 -4.68
N ALA A 471 -20.41 20.37 -5.05
CA ALA A 471 -19.98 18.99 -5.09
C ALA A 471 -20.06 18.31 -3.71
N ILE A 472 -19.68 19.02 -2.64
CA ILE A 472 -19.81 18.52 -1.26
C ILE A 472 -21.29 18.44 -0.86
N LYS A 473 -22.13 19.40 -1.26
CA LYS A 473 -23.58 19.39 -1.02
C LYS A 473 -24.23 18.16 -1.69
N HIS A 474 -23.93 17.91 -2.96
CA HIS A 474 -24.58 16.88 -3.79
C HIS A 474 -23.86 15.52 -3.81
N HIS A 475 -22.76 15.33 -3.07
CA HIS A 475 -21.92 14.12 -3.19
C HIS A 475 -22.67 12.79 -3.04
N ASN A 476 -23.76 12.75 -2.25
CA ASN A 476 -24.58 11.56 -2.04
C ASN A 476 -25.44 11.19 -3.27
N LYS A 477 -25.72 12.14 -4.16
CA LYS A 477 -26.48 11.96 -5.40
C LYS A 477 -25.62 11.42 -6.54
N ILE A 478 -24.28 11.39 -6.38
CA ILE A 478 -23.37 10.92 -7.43
C ILE A 478 -23.52 9.40 -7.57
N PRO A 479 -23.90 8.89 -8.76
CA PRO A 479 -24.11 7.47 -8.96
C PRO A 479 -22.79 6.68 -8.92
N VAL A 480 -22.89 5.40 -8.55
CA VAL A 480 -21.76 4.47 -8.61
C VAL A 480 -21.35 4.25 -10.06
N GLY A 481 -20.06 4.08 -10.33
CA GLY A 481 -19.52 3.96 -11.67
C GLY A 481 -19.35 5.30 -12.40
N ALA A 482 -19.75 6.42 -11.78
CA ALA A 482 -19.48 7.74 -12.34
C ALA A 482 -17.97 8.02 -12.40
N ILE A 483 -17.52 8.68 -13.44
CA ILE A 483 -16.18 9.25 -13.54
C ILE A 483 -16.25 10.70 -13.07
N ILE A 484 -15.40 11.03 -12.10
CA ILE A 484 -15.26 12.37 -11.54
C ILE A 484 -13.98 13.02 -12.05
N SER A 485 -14.10 14.24 -12.56
CA SER A 485 -12.98 15.02 -13.10
C SER A 485 -12.80 16.31 -12.31
N MET A 486 -11.59 16.54 -11.78
CA MET A 486 -11.30 17.70 -10.92
C MET A 486 -10.78 18.86 -11.76
N LEU A 487 -11.41 20.01 -11.61
CA LEU A 487 -11.20 21.20 -12.42
C LEU A 487 -10.33 22.24 -11.71
N ARG A 488 -9.59 23.03 -12.48
CA ARG A 488 -8.78 24.16 -12.02
C ARG A 488 -9.22 25.47 -12.67
N PRO A 489 -8.94 26.62 -12.02
CA PRO A 489 -9.07 27.91 -12.66
C PRO A 489 -8.30 27.95 -13.98
N SER A 490 -8.84 28.67 -14.95
CA SER A 490 -8.18 28.84 -16.24
C SER A 490 -6.85 29.58 -16.05
N LYS A 491 -5.84 29.17 -16.82
CA LYS A 491 -4.59 29.91 -16.95
C LYS A 491 -4.40 30.34 -18.40
N PRO A 492 -3.95 31.58 -18.67
CA PRO A 492 -3.75 32.06 -20.04
C PRO A 492 -2.77 31.18 -20.84
N TYR A 493 -1.69 30.74 -20.20
CA TYR A 493 -0.59 29.99 -20.81
C TYR A 493 -0.67 28.47 -20.58
N SER A 494 -1.87 27.94 -20.37
CA SER A 494 -2.08 26.50 -20.27
C SER A 494 -3.34 26.08 -21.01
N PRO A 495 -3.29 25.01 -21.82
CA PRO A 495 -4.46 24.49 -22.52
C PRO A 495 -5.34 23.62 -21.61
N GLY A 496 -4.78 23.08 -20.51
CA GLY A 496 -5.47 22.11 -19.65
C GLY A 496 -6.13 22.75 -18.42
N GLN A 497 -7.33 22.28 -18.08
CA GLN A 497 -8.04 22.65 -16.83
C GLN A 497 -8.46 21.46 -15.96
N ILE A 498 -8.33 20.23 -16.47
CA ILE A 498 -8.57 19.01 -15.71
C ILE A 498 -7.22 18.46 -15.30
N PHE A 499 -7.02 18.21 -14.01
CA PHE A 499 -5.71 17.78 -13.49
C PHE A 499 -5.70 16.41 -12.85
N HIS A 500 -6.88 15.86 -12.55
CA HIS A 500 -7.00 14.56 -11.91
C HIS A 500 -8.40 14.01 -12.18
N GLN A 501 -8.51 12.69 -12.30
CA GLN A 501 -9.76 11.98 -12.53
C GLN A 501 -9.85 10.72 -11.65
N GLY A 502 -11.05 10.20 -11.44
CA GLY A 502 -11.25 8.98 -10.67
C GLY A 502 -12.62 8.35 -10.92
N LEU A 503 -12.83 7.15 -10.39
CA LEU A 503 -14.05 6.38 -10.48
C LEU A 503 -14.78 6.40 -9.15
N ILE A 504 -16.09 6.65 -9.16
CA ILE A 504 -16.93 6.58 -7.97
C ILE A 504 -17.34 5.12 -7.72
N VAL A 505 -17.04 4.62 -6.53
CA VAL A 505 -17.36 3.25 -6.12
C VAL A 505 -18.09 3.26 -4.79
N ARG A 506 -18.91 2.23 -4.54
CA ARG A 506 -19.57 2.04 -3.24
C ARG A 506 -18.91 0.93 -2.46
N LEU A 507 -18.42 1.28 -1.27
CA LEU A 507 -17.96 0.33 -0.26
C LEU A 507 -18.96 0.30 0.89
N LYS A 508 -18.79 -0.64 1.85
CA LYS A 508 -19.66 -0.76 3.03
C LYS A 508 -19.80 0.55 3.83
N GLN A 509 -18.79 1.43 3.78
CA GLN A 509 -18.74 2.70 4.51
C GLN A 509 -19.24 3.90 3.69
N GLY A 510 -19.80 3.67 2.50
CA GLY A 510 -20.34 4.69 1.61
C GLY A 510 -19.52 4.93 0.35
N LEU A 511 -19.73 6.10 -0.27
CA LEU A 511 -19.11 6.47 -1.54
C LEU A 511 -17.63 6.81 -1.38
N HIS A 512 -16.82 6.28 -2.29
CA HIS A 512 -15.39 6.52 -2.38
C HIS A 512 -15.02 6.92 -3.80
N ILE A 513 -13.96 7.74 -3.91
CA ILE A 513 -13.22 7.89 -5.16
C ILE A 513 -12.12 6.83 -5.20
N ARG A 514 -12.20 5.95 -6.19
CA ARG A 514 -11.12 5.05 -6.59
C ARG A 514 -10.26 5.75 -7.63
N HIS A 515 -8.99 5.96 -7.34
CA HIS A 515 -8.13 6.73 -8.22
C HIS A 515 -6.65 6.35 -8.08
N ALA A 516 -5.93 6.39 -9.20
CA ALA A 516 -4.47 6.35 -9.20
C ALA A 516 -3.92 7.70 -8.74
N THR A 517 -3.10 7.74 -7.69
CA THR A 517 -2.61 9.01 -7.15
C THR A 517 -1.15 8.98 -6.74
N LYS A 518 -0.42 9.99 -7.22
CA LYS A 518 0.96 10.26 -6.79
C LYS A 518 1.08 10.46 -5.27
N VAL A 519 0.01 10.93 -4.62
CA VAL A 519 0.02 11.14 -3.17
C VAL A 519 0.26 9.83 -2.44
N TRP A 520 -0.30 8.71 -2.90
CA TRP A 520 -0.18 7.41 -2.24
C TRP A 520 0.70 6.42 -3.00
N GLY A 521 1.24 6.81 -4.17
CA GLY A 521 2.11 5.96 -4.98
C GLY A 521 1.37 4.81 -5.67
N GLY A 522 0.04 4.86 -5.77
CA GLY A 522 -0.76 3.82 -6.40
C GLY A 522 -2.25 4.11 -6.44
N ILE A 523 -3.03 3.09 -6.82
CA ILE A 523 -4.49 3.14 -6.87
C ILE A 523 -5.09 2.85 -5.50
N VAL A 524 -5.91 3.77 -4.98
CA VAL A 524 -6.52 3.67 -3.65
C VAL A 524 -7.98 4.12 -3.67
N ASP A 525 -8.73 3.71 -2.65
CA ASP A 525 -10.09 4.18 -2.37
C ASP A 525 -10.05 5.23 -1.26
N THR A 526 -10.44 6.46 -1.58
CA THR A 526 -10.55 7.57 -0.62
C THR A 526 -12.03 7.90 -0.39
N PRO A 527 -12.53 8.05 0.86
CA PRO A 527 -13.92 8.43 1.09
C PRO A 527 -14.27 9.73 0.37
N LEU A 528 -15.35 9.74 -0.42
CA LEU A 528 -15.64 10.80 -1.39
C LEU A 528 -15.81 12.16 -0.72
N ARG A 529 -16.63 12.24 0.33
CA ARG A 529 -16.85 13.48 1.09
C ARG A 529 -15.54 14.01 1.70
N TRP A 530 -14.70 13.11 2.23
CA TRP A 530 -13.40 13.48 2.77
C TRP A 530 -12.46 14.00 1.67
N TYR A 531 -12.44 13.34 0.52
CA TYR A 531 -11.64 13.73 -0.62
C TYR A 531 -12.02 15.13 -1.11
N LEU A 532 -13.31 15.39 -1.36
CA LEU A 532 -13.81 16.70 -1.80
C LEU A 532 -13.46 17.81 -0.79
N ARG A 533 -13.66 17.56 0.51
CA ARG A 533 -13.26 18.50 1.58
C ARG A 533 -11.74 18.73 1.62
N SER A 534 -10.95 17.69 1.33
CA SER A 534 -9.49 17.84 1.28
C SER A 534 -9.02 18.74 0.14
N LEU A 535 -9.79 18.85 -0.95
CA LEU A 535 -9.48 19.71 -2.09
C LEU A 535 -9.60 21.20 -1.76
N LEU A 536 -10.46 21.57 -0.80
CA LEU A 536 -10.56 22.96 -0.30
C LEU A 536 -9.24 23.46 0.33
N ARG A 537 -8.45 22.54 0.88
CA ARG A 537 -7.15 22.84 1.52
C ARG A 537 -5.97 22.55 0.60
N TYR A 538 -6.24 22.22 -0.66
CA TYR A 538 -5.18 21.87 -1.59
C TYR A 538 -4.40 23.12 -1.98
N ARG A 539 -3.06 23.04 -1.97
CA ARG A 539 -2.18 24.20 -2.18
C ARG A 539 -2.45 24.97 -3.48
N ARG A 540 -2.98 24.28 -4.50
CA ARG A 540 -3.35 24.92 -5.76
C ARG A 540 -4.88 24.97 -5.85
N PRO A 541 -5.49 26.09 -6.24
CA PRO A 541 -6.94 26.21 -6.32
C PRO A 541 -7.58 25.11 -7.18
N VAL A 542 -8.72 24.61 -6.71
CA VAL A 542 -9.57 23.63 -7.39
C VAL A 542 -10.95 24.26 -7.50
N LEU A 543 -11.47 24.39 -8.73
CA LEU A 543 -12.77 25.04 -8.95
C LEU A 543 -13.94 24.15 -8.51
N GLY A 544 -13.84 22.86 -8.81
CA GLY A 544 -15.00 22.00 -8.75
C GLY A 544 -14.80 20.68 -9.49
N ILE A 545 -15.91 20.04 -9.81
CA ILE A 545 -15.94 18.72 -10.44
C ILE A 545 -16.88 18.69 -11.65
N HIS A 546 -16.53 17.84 -12.61
CA HIS A 546 -17.39 17.42 -13.71
C HIS A 546 -17.62 15.91 -13.63
N LEU A 547 -18.82 15.46 -14.01
CA LEU A 547 -19.27 14.08 -13.82
C LEU A 547 -19.73 13.45 -15.13
N LEU A 548 -19.18 12.27 -15.42
CA LEU A 548 -19.60 11.41 -16.51
C LEU A 548 -20.13 10.09 -15.96
N GLN A 549 -21.05 9.44 -16.67
CA GLN A 549 -21.47 8.07 -16.41
C GLN A 549 -21.18 7.20 -17.63
N HIS A 550 -20.68 5.98 -17.40
CA HIS A 550 -20.61 4.98 -18.48
C HIS A 550 -22.00 4.71 -19.01
N ARG A 551 -22.19 4.85 -20.33
CA ARG A 551 -23.47 4.54 -20.97
C ARG A 551 -23.73 3.05 -20.80
N THR A 552 -24.71 2.69 -19.99
CA THR A 552 -25.42 1.43 -20.19
C THR A 552 -26.23 1.63 -21.47
N GLN A 553 -26.18 0.72 -22.44
CA GLN A 553 -27.04 0.88 -23.62
C GLN A 553 -28.51 1.04 -23.19
N PRO A 554 -29.33 1.76 -23.98
CA PRO A 554 -30.78 1.75 -23.79
C PRO A 554 -31.30 0.31 -23.74
#